data_AF-A0A8W8K1H7-F1
#
_entry.id   AF-A0A8W8K1H7-F1
#
_cell.length_a   1.000
_cell.length_b   1.000
_cell.length_c   1.000
_cell.angle_alpha   90.00
_cell.angle_beta   90.00
_cell.angle_gamma   90.00
#
_symmetry.space_group_name_H-M   'P 1'
#
loop_
_entity.id
_entity.type
_entity.pdbx_description
1 polymer ?
#
loop_
_entity_poly.entity_id
_entity_poly.type
_entity_poly.pdbx_seq_one_letter_code
_entity_poly.pdbx_strand_id
1 'polypeptide(L)'
;QPGVSTCSTDVKKYTEKPCLEYTKKAATNTSTYWFGTNYNAVCPKGSATSFNCTNSRQGTADSIASRLQLDLSQLDRTVNITYTHGEGSYQSCGSKFRVWNGNYIEVQPGDGVYKAYDVHQFPRIQWHAAKSELDSLIVYDVGNLYVHGIYVNIVHGEISSGQVLKSYLHPIPPQTEPNPFAFLVFKQSSSLSVSDATKQMLLQTTDLAAITKTLELTGPVALNWINVVRDPYAIEGLVDLHIADLCPYLETGALLKHNRSFIHSDTFLDVALSVTFNPSATTYTSCCSTHTVTAKKVTLKSLAPTYVDTADVRTEAAPTINFYKAGLISLNRVTDTYTLICIDPDVSKSHSPIIHWMVTNIPDGNIQNGQTVLPYIGPMPPPGKNHTYYFLLYKQSSPVDASTVDGYAGPHCQGRCLFDINRFVADNHMTLSGALWMIAHNDAYIRHLYVTQRGMDEHAVCHGVSGYSANCHESVVIVG
;
A
#
# COMPACT_ATOMS: atom_id res chain seq x y z
N GLN A 1 18.17 16.65 -34.61
CA GLN A 1 18.50 16.86 -33.19
C GLN A 1 18.06 15.64 -32.40
N PRO A 2 18.90 15.04 -31.56
CA PRO A 2 18.44 14.06 -30.59
C PRO A 2 17.62 14.82 -29.54
N GLY A 3 16.31 14.58 -29.50
CA GLY A 3 15.41 15.26 -28.54
C GLY A 3 14.01 15.60 -29.03
N VAL A 4 13.69 15.41 -30.32
CA VAL A 4 12.28 15.46 -30.76
C VAL A 4 11.73 14.03 -30.67
N SER A 5 10.74 13.81 -29.81
CA SER A 5 9.99 12.55 -29.75
C SER A 5 9.46 12.23 -31.15
N THR A 6 9.87 11.08 -31.70
CA THR A 6 9.49 10.59 -33.03
C THR A 6 7.98 10.35 -33.18
N CYS A 7 7.22 10.43 -32.09
CA CYS A 7 5.79 10.20 -32.03
C CYS A 7 4.98 11.38 -31.47
N SER A 8 5.60 12.52 -31.15
CA SER A 8 4.86 13.69 -30.65
C SER A 8 3.77 14.15 -31.64
N THR A 9 2.68 14.71 -31.11
CA THR A 9 1.55 15.19 -31.91
C THR A 9 2.01 16.23 -32.94
N ASP A 10 3.02 17.04 -32.62
CA ASP A 10 3.62 18.00 -33.54
C ASP A 10 4.34 17.35 -34.72
N VAL A 11 5.01 16.22 -34.52
CA VAL A 11 5.64 15.46 -35.61
C VAL A 11 4.60 14.74 -36.46
N LYS A 12 3.57 14.16 -35.81
CA LYS A 12 2.47 13.44 -36.48
C LYS A 12 1.65 14.34 -37.42
N LYS A 13 1.63 15.66 -37.23
CA LYS A 13 0.96 16.62 -38.14
C LYS A 13 1.44 16.52 -39.59
N TYR A 14 2.69 16.11 -39.81
CA TYR A 14 3.30 16.05 -41.15
C TYR A 14 3.29 14.63 -41.72
N THR A 15 3.57 13.62 -40.88
CA THR A 15 3.51 12.21 -41.27
C THR A 15 3.47 11.30 -40.04
N GLU A 16 2.65 10.25 -40.11
CA GLU A 16 2.57 9.22 -39.06
C GLU A 16 3.58 8.08 -39.25
N LYS A 17 4.15 7.93 -40.45
CA LYS A 17 4.97 6.78 -40.83
C LYS A 17 6.18 6.55 -39.91
N PRO A 18 6.98 7.57 -39.54
CA PRO A 18 8.09 7.36 -38.61
C PRO A 18 7.64 6.86 -37.24
N CYS A 19 6.48 7.34 -36.76
CA CYS A 19 5.93 6.90 -35.49
C CYS A 19 5.44 5.45 -35.57
N LEU A 20 4.76 5.05 -36.65
CA LEU A 20 4.30 3.68 -36.86
C LEU A 20 5.47 2.67 -36.87
N GLU A 21 6.54 2.98 -37.59
CA GLU A 21 7.75 2.12 -37.63
C GLU A 21 8.41 2.03 -36.25
N TYR A 22 8.49 3.15 -35.53
CA TYR A 22 9.01 3.18 -34.17
C TYR A 22 8.14 2.34 -33.21
N THR A 23 6.81 2.49 -33.25
CA THR A 23 5.85 1.73 -32.44
C THR A 23 6.02 0.23 -32.66
N LYS A 24 6.10 -0.22 -33.92
CA LYS A 24 6.34 -1.64 -34.25
C LYS A 24 7.64 -2.14 -33.62
N LYS A 25 8.75 -1.40 -33.81
CA LYS A 25 10.06 -1.75 -33.26
C LYS A 25 10.06 -1.81 -31.73
N ALA A 26 9.47 -0.79 -31.08
CA ALA A 26 9.42 -0.71 -29.63
C ALA A 26 8.53 -1.81 -29.02
N ALA A 27 7.40 -2.14 -29.66
CA ALA A 27 6.52 -3.21 -29.21
C ALA A 27 7.17 -4.61 -29.30
N THR A 28 8.12 -4.81 -30.21
CA THR A 28 8.89 -6.06 -30.36
C THR A 28 10.16 -6.13 -29.49
N ASN A 29 10.50 -5.05 -28.76
CA ASN A 29 11.69 -5.07 -27.91
C ASN A 29 11.47 -6.02 -26.72
N THR A 30 12.32 -7.03 -26.61
CA THR A 30 12.21 -8.07 -25.57
C THR A 30 12.96 -7.72 -24.29
N SER A 31 13.69 -6.61 -24.24
CA SER A 31 14.54 -6.25 -23.09
C SER A 31 13.96 -5.15 -22.20
N THR A 32 12.84 -4.55 -22.59
CA THR A 32 12.33 -3.31 -21.98
C THR A 32 11.60 -3.53 -20.66
N TYR A 33 10.86 -4.63 -20.53
CA TYR A 33 9.94 -4.83 -19.40
C TYR A 33 10.40 -5.96 -18.48
N TRP A 34 9.84 -5.97 -17.27
CA TRP A 34 10.12 -7.00 -16.26
C TRP A 34 9.90 -8.41 -16.80
N PHE A 35 8.90 -8.63 -17.65
CA PHE A 35 8.63 -9.91 -18.29
C PHE A 35 9.54 -10.26 -19.48
N GLY A 36 10.56 -9.46 -19.78
CA GLY A 36 11.43 -9.62 -20.94
C GLY A 36 12.55 -10.65 -20.78
N THR A 37 13.56 -10.57 -21.66
CA THR A 37 14.76 -11.41 -21.64
C THR A 37 15.58 -11.28 -20.36
N ASN A 38 15.45 -10.15 -19.65
CA ASN A 38 16.08 -9.93 -18.34
C ASN A 38 15.26 -10.47 -17.16
N TYR A 39 14.16 -11.21 -17.41
CA TYR A 39 13.26 -11.70 -16.37
C TYR A 39 13.98 -12.50 -15.27
N ASN A 40 14.99 -13.31 -15.60
CA ASN A 40 15.74 -14.07 -14.59
C ASN A 40 16.56 -13.20 -13.63
N ALA A 41 16.97 -11.99 -14.05
CA ALA A 41 17.68 -11.07 -13.19
C ALA A 41 16.71 -10.29 -12.28
N VAL A 42 15.54 -9.94 -12.81
CA VAL A 42 14.45 -9.27 -12.07
C VAL A 42 13.74 -10.24 -11.14
N CYS A 43 13.72 -11.53 -11.49
CA CYS A 43 13.06 -12.60 -10.76
C CYS A 43 14.00 -13.77 -10.44
N PRO A 44 14.85 -13.64 -9.39
CA PRO A 44 15.69 -14.75 -8.93
C PRO A 44 14.87 -15.93 -8.42
N LYS A 45 15.43 -17.14 -8.49
CA LYS A 45 14.81 -18.36 -7.92
C LYS A 45 14.42 -18.14 -6.46
N GLY A 46 13.18 -18.50 -6.11
CA GLY A 46 12.61 -18.27 -4.77
C GLY A 46 11.75 -16.99 -4.65
N SER A 47 11.73 -16.13 -5.68
CA SER A 47 10.94 -14.89 -5.69
C SER A 47 9.52 -15.05 -6.24
N ALA A 48 8.99 -16.28 -6.26
CA ALA A 48 7.71 -16.62 -6.91
C ALA A 48 6.49 -15.87 -6.35
N THR A 49 6.62 -15.23 -5.18
CA THR A 49 5.59 -14.42 -4.54
C THR A 49 5.63 -12.94 -4.95
N SER A 50 6.64 -12.50 -5.71
CA SER A 50 6.76 -11.12 -6.20
C SER A 50 5.86 -10.88 -7.42
N PHE A 51 5.22 -9.71 -7.48
CA PHE A 51 4.40 -9.33 -8.64
C PHE A 51 5.21 -9.04 -9.91
N ASN A 52 6.53 -8.83 -9.78
CA ASN A 52 7.44 -8.74 -10.92
C ASN A 52 7.87 -10.14 -11.44
N CYS A 53 7.40 -11.21 -10.79
CA CYS A 53 7.77 -12.61 -11.00
C CYS A 53 6.61 -13.46 -11.54
N THR A 54 5.76 -12.89 -12.40
CA THR A 54 4.53 -13.55 -12.87
C THR A 54 4.54 -13.91 -14.36
N ASN A 55 5.70 -13.87 -15.05
CA ASN A 55 5.79 -14.29 -16.44
C ASN A 55 5.86 -15.83 -16.57
N SER A 56 4.70 -16.47 -16.78
CA SER A 56 4.59 -17.92 -16.96
C SER A 56 5.01 -18.43 -18.35
N ARG A 57 5.28 -17.55 -19.31
CA ARG A 57 5.58 -17.87 -20.72
C ARG A 57 6.95 -17.32 -21.17
N GLN A 58 7.94 -17.39 -20.28
CA GLN A 58 9.30 -16.94 -20.57
C GLN A 58 9.85 -17.53 -21.88
N GLY A 59 10.51 -16.70 -22.69
CA GLY A 59 11.04 -17.09 -24.00
C GLY A 59 10.02 -16.96 -25.14
N THR A 60 8.73 -16.82 -24.82
CA THR A 60 7.65 -16.71 -25.82
C THR A 60 6.73 -15.51 -25.58
N ALA A 61 6.83 -14.85 -24.43
CA ALA A 61 6.00 -13.72 -24.03
C ALA A 61 6.85 -12.59 -23.42
N ASP A 62 7.93 -12.23 -24.12
CA ASP A 62 8.99 -11.36 -23.60
C ASP A 62 8.89 -9.90 -24.11
N SER A 63 7.93 -9.60 -24.96
CA SER A 63 7.67 -8.25 -25.51
C SER A 63 6.16 -7.94 -25.51
N ILE A 64 5.79 -6.69 -25.76
CA ILE A 64 4.38 -6.30 -25.94
C ILE A 64 3.76 -7.09 -27.10
N ALA A 65 4.44 -7.13 -28.25
CA ALA A 65 3.95 -7.82 -29.44
C ALA A 65 3.69 -9.31 -29.19
N SER A 66 4.64 -10.01 -28.57
CA SER A 66 4.50 -11.45 -28.28
C SER A 66 3.41 -11.76 -27.25
N ARG A 67 3.13 -10.83 -26.32
CA ARG A 67 2.07 -11.00 -25.31
C ARG A 67 0.69 -10.74 -25.87
N LEU A 68 0.57 -9.78 -26.78
CA LEU A 68 -0.68 -9.49 -27.50
C LEU A 68 -1.01 -10.58 -28.53
N GLN A 69 -0.01 -11.25 -29.10
CA GLN A 69 -0.19 -12.26 -30.17
C GLN A 69 -0.97 -11.74 -31.38
N LEU A 70 -0.78 -10.45 -31.69
CA LEU A 70 -1.42 -9.76 -32.81
C LEU A 70 -0.41 -9.44 -33.90
N ASP A 71 -0.90 -9.42 -35.14
CA ASP A 71 -0.10 -9.01 -36.30
C ASP A 71 0.00 -7.49 -36.37
N LEU A 72 1.11 -6.95 -35.85
CA LEU A 72 1.39 -5.52 -35.85
C LEU A 72 1.74 -4.96 -37.24
N SER A 73 1.84 -5.79 -38.29
CA SER A 73 2.03 -5.28 -39.65
C SER A 73 0.81 -4.48 -40.15
N GLN A 74 -0.37 -4.76 -39.58
CA GLN A 74 -1.65 -4.12 -39.88
C GLN A 74 -1.78 -2.69 -39.34
N LEU A 75 -0.85 -2.23 -38.50
CA LEU A 75 -0.85 -0.84 -38.02
C LEU A 75 -0.68 0.13 -39.20
N ASP A 76 -1.72 0.94 -39.44
CA ASP A 76 -1.81 1.91 -40.54
C ASP A 76 -1.95 3.36 -40.04
N ARG A 77 -2.22 3.56 -38.73
CA ARG A 77 -2.41 4.87 -38.12
C ARG A 77 -2.02 4.94 -36.65
N THR A 78 -1.87 6.16 -36.15
CA THR A 78 -1.56 6.40 -34.72
C THR A 78 -2.81 6.66 -33.89
N VAL A 79 -2.75 6.29 -32.61
CA VAL A 79 -3.75 6.68 -31.61
C VAL A 79 -3.11 7.62 -30.58
N ASN A 80 -3.71 8.80 -30.43
CA ASN A 80 -3.28 9.83 -29.50
C ASN A 80 -4.03 9.67 -28.19
N ILE A 81 -3.28 9.66 -27.10
CA ILE A 81 -3.80 9.51 -25.75
C ILE A 81 -3.21 10.63 -24.91
N THR A 82 -4.08 11.31 -24.17
CA THR A 82 -3.68 12.40 -23.30
C THR A 82 -4.34 12.24 -21.94
N TYR A 83 -3.52 12.22 -20.89
CA TYR A 83 -3.98 12.30 -19.52
C TYR A 83 -3.85 13.72 -19.00
N THR A 84 -4.82 14.14 -18.20
CA THR A 84 -4.73 15.38 -17.46
C THR A 84 -5.31 15.13 -16.09
N HIS A 85 -4.64 15.60 -15.05
CA HIS A 85 -5.21 15.65 -13.72
C HIS A 85 -4.81 16.97 -13.05
N GLY A 86 -5.65 17.44 -12.13
CA GLY A 86 -5.37 18.59 -11.27
C GLY A 86 -4.69 18.18 -9.96
N GLU A 87 -4.58 19.14 -9.05
CA GLU A 87 -4.26 18.86 -7.66
C GLU A 87 -5.34 18.00 -7.01
N GLY A 88 -4.96 17.20 -6.02
CA GLY A 88 -5.90 16.32 -5.38
C GLY A 88 -5.37 15.64 -4.12
N SER A 89 -6.22 14.79 -3.56
CA SER A 89 -5.83 13.94 -2.45
C SER A 89 -6.63 12.64 -2.46
N TYR A 90 -6.01 11.56 -2.02
CA TYR A 90 -6.63 10.23 -1.92
C TYR A 90 -6.21 9.55 -0.63
N GLN A 91 -6.95 8.52 -0.21
CA GLN A 91 -6.57 7.67 0.91
C GLN A 91 -5.80 6.47 0.37
N SER A 92 -4.80 6.03 1.13
CA SER A 92 -4.11 4.76 0.89
C SER A 92 -3.56 4.23 2.20
N CYS A 93 -3.80 2.96 2.51
CA CYS A 93 -3.28 2.28 3.69
C CYS A 93 -3.54 3.09 4.98
N GLY A 94 -4.76 3.60 5.10
CA GLY A 94 -5.24 4.39 6.24
C GLY A 94 -4.71 5.84 6.33
N SER A 95 -3.95 6.31 5.34
CA SER A 95 -3.34 7.65 5.33
C SER A 95 -3.72 8.49 4.12
N LYS A 96 -3.79 9.81 4.31
CA LYS A 96 -4.12 10.77 3.26
C LYS A 96 -2.87 11.20 2.49
N PHE A 97 -2.86 10.93 1.19
CA PHE A 97 -1.85 11.40 0.25
C PHE A 97 -2.33 12.67 -0.44
N ARG A 98 -1.43 13.65 -0.62
CA ARG A 98 -1.70 14.89 -1.35
C ARG A 98 -0.83 14.95 -2.60
N VAL A 99 -1.44 15.32 -3.71
CA VAL A 99 -0.76 15.55 -4.98
C VAL A 99 -0.85 17.03 -5.30
N TRP A 100 0.32 17.64 -5.41
CA TRP A 100 0.51 19.06 -5.69
C TRP A 100 0.85 19.23 -7.16
N ASN A 101 0.28 20.27 -7.77
CA ASN A 101 0.33 20.53 -9.20
C ASN A 101 -0.38 19.46 -10.06
N GLY A 102 -1.10 19.93 -11.07
CA GLY A 102 -1.62 19.05 -12.11
C GLY A 102 -0.53 18.58 -13.06
N ASN A 103 -0.82 17.53 -13.81
CA ASN A 103 0.06 17.03 -14.87
C ASN A 103 -0.71 16.93 -16.20
N TYR A 104 -0.01 17.15 -17.29
CA TYR A 104 -0.48 16.92 -18.66
C TYR A 104 0.48 15.93 -19.30
N ILE A 105 -0.03 14.75 -19.67
CA ILE A 105 0.78 13.67 -20.23
C ILE A 105 0.29 13.38 -21.63
N GLU A 106 1.16 13.59 -22.61
CA GLU A 106 0.97 13.08 -23.96
C GLU A 106 1.67 11.73 -24.10
N VAL A 107 0.89 10.67 -24.31
CA VAL A 107 1.42 9.30 -24.30
C VAL A 107 2.19 9.02 -25.59
N GLN A 108 3.45 8.65 -25.42
CA GLN A 108 4.34 8.24 -26.49
C GLN A 108 4.68 6.75 -26.31
N PRO A 109 4.64 5.92 -27.37
CA PRO A 109 4.93 4.50 -27.26
C PRO A 109 6.30 4.25 -26.64
N GLY A 110 6.38 3.54 -25.51
CA GLY A 110 7.66 3.15 -24.92
C GLY A 110 8.41 4.24 -24.17
N ASP A 111 7.88 5.45 -24.09
CA ASP A 111 8.49 6.59 -23.40
C ASP A 111 7.78 6.88 -22.06
N GLY A 112 8.57 7.35 -21.10
CA GLY A 112 8.09 7.75 -19.79
C GLY A 112 7.72 6.57 -18.89
N VAL A 113 7.64 6.87 -17.60
CA VAL A 113 7.15 5.96 -16.55
C VAL A 113 6.33 6.83 -15.60
N TYR A 114 5.06 6.51 -15.44
CA TYR A 114 4.10 7.35 -14.71
C TYR A 114 3.57 6.63 -13.49
N LYS A 115 3.20 7.39 -12.45
CA LYS A 115 2.52 6.82 -11.29
C LYS A 115 1.07 6.54 -11.64
N ALA A 116 0.47 5.52 -11.03
CA ALA A 116 -0.94 5.20 -11.28
C ALA A 116 -1.87 6.38 -10.98
N TYR A 117 -1.59 7.19 -9.95
CA TYR A 117 -2.35 8.41 -9.72
C TYR A 117 -2.21 9.42 -10.88
N ASP A 118 -1.10 9.52 -11.58
CA ASP A 118 -0.97 10.51 -12.66
C ASP A 118 -1.89 10.19 -13.86
N VAL A 119 -2.39 8.95 -13.92
CA VAL A 119 -3.15 8.40 -15.04
C VAL A 119 -4.49 7.78 -14.60
N HIS A 120 -4.97 8.15 -13.41
CA HIS A 120 -6.18 7.59 -12.82
C HIS A 120 -7.46 8.05 -13.53
N GLN A 121 -7.44 9.23 -14.14
CA GLN A 121 -8.58 9.77 -14.88
C GLN A 121 -8.66 9.13 -16.26
N PHE A 122 -9.88 9.00 -16.77
CA PHE A 122 -10.09 8.52 -18.13
C PHE A 122 -9.40 9.49 -19.12
N PRO A 123 -8.50 9.00 -19.99
CA PRO A 123 -7.77 9.89 -20.89
C PRO A 123 -8.65 10.35 -22.06
N ARG A 124 -8.24 11.45 -22.69
CA ARG A 124 -8.70 11.77 -24.04
C ARG A 124 -8.04 10.82 -25.03
N ILE A 125 -8.83 10.13 -25.84
CA ILE A 125 -8.33 9.17 -26.84
C ILE A 125 -8.93 9.52 -28.20
N GLN A 126 -8.05 9.69 -29.20
CA GLN A 126 -8.45 10.07 -30.54
C GLN A 126 -7.50 9.48 -31.60
N TRP A 127 -8.03 9.12 -32.76
CA TRP A 127 -7.24 8.73 -33.94
C TRP A 127 -7.92 9.22 -35.22
N HIS A 128 -7.20 9.14 -36.33
CA HIS A 128 -7.80 9.43 -37.63
C HIS A 128 -8.63 8.24 -38.11
N ALA A 129 -9.91 8.45 -38.46
CA ALA A 129 -10.75 7.40 -39.05
C ALA A 129 -11.50 7.93 -40.28
N ALA A 130 -11.77 7.05 -41.25
CA ALA A 130 -12.60 7.41 -42.39
C ALA A 130 -14.06 7.62 -41.95
N LYS A 131 -14.81 8.49 -42.64
CA LYS A 131 -16.17 8.88 -42.21
C LYS A 131 -17.16 7.73 -42.04
N SER A 132 -17.03 6.68 -42.84
CA SER A 132 -17.91 5.50 -42.80
C SER A 132 -17.32 4.34 -41.98
N GLU A 133 -16.14 4.54 -41.38
CA GLU A 133 -15.46 3.50 -40.62
C GLU A 133 -16.05 3.42 -39.20
N LEU A 134 -16.21 2.18 -38.74
CA LEU A 134 -16.57 1.87 -37.36
C LEU A 134 -15.40 1.14 -36.72
N ASP A 135 -14.99 1.64 -35.56
CA ASP A 135 -13.85 1.11 -34.83
C ASP A 135 -14.27 0.58 -33.45
N SER A 136 -13.45 -0.32 -32.93
CA SER A 136 -13.46 -0.76 -31.54
C SER A 136 -12.14 -0.38 -30.88
N LEU A 137 -12.19 0.01 -29.62
CA LEU A 137 -11.01 0.20 -28.78
C LEU A 137 -11.00 -0.84 -27.66
N ILE A 138 -9.88 -1.53 -27.52
CA ILE A 138 -9.60 -2.40 -26.36
C ILE A 138 -8.42 -1.81 -25.60
N VAL A 139 -8.60 -1.61 -24.29
CA VAL A 139 -7.51 -1.28 -23.37
C VAL A 139 -7.06 -2.55 -22.67
N TYR A 140 -5.76 -2.85 -22.73
CA TYR A 140 -5.21 -4.12 -22.29
C TYR A 140 -3.97 -3.91 -21.40
N ASP A 141 -3.98 -4.46 -20.19
CA ASP A 141 -2.79 -4.61 -19.37
C ASP A 141 -1.95 -5.75 -19.93
N VAL A 142 -0.86 -5.39 -20.60
CA VAL A 142 0.00 -6.35 -21.30
C VAL A 142 0.85 -7.16 -20.32
N GLY A 143 1.21 -6.58 -19.18
CA GLY A 143 2.04 -7.28 -18.19
C GLY A 143 1.25 -8.29 -17.36
N ASN A 144 0.03 -7.95 -16.95
CA ASN A 144 -0.84 -8.84 -16.18
C ASN A 144 -1.86 -9.61 -17.03
N LEU A 145 -1.87 -9.38 -18.35
CA LEU A 145 -2.77 -10.04 -19.30
C LEU A 145 -4.24 -9.86 -18.92
N TYR A 146 -4.65 -8.60 -18.71
CA TYR A 146 -6.00 -8.25 -18.24
C TYR A 146 -6.65 -7.18 -19.12
N VAL A 147 -7.96 -7.27 -19.30
CA VAL A 147 -8.72 -6.35 -20.16
C VAL A 147 -9.28 -5.21 -19.32
N HIS A 148 -8.79 -3.99 -19.55
CA HIS A 148 -9.16 -2.80 -18.80
C HIS A 148 -10.38 -2.08 -19.37
N GLY A 149 -10.71 -2.25 -20.64
CA GLY A 149 -11.90 -1.62 -21.22
C GLY A 149 -12.17 -2.10 -22.64
N ILE A 150 -13.44 -2.09 -23.02
CA ILE A 150 -13.91 -2.49 -24.36
C ILE A 150 -14.96 -1.49 -24.81
N TYR A 151 -14.69 -0.84 -25.94
CA TYR A 151 -15.56 0.15 -26.59
C TYR A 151 -15.77 -0.26 -28.04
N VAL A 152 -17.00 -0.15 -28.53
CA VAL A 152 -17.39 -0.55 -29.90
C VAL A 152 -18.22 0.53 -30.56
N ASN A 153 -18.44 0.41 -31.87
CA ASN A 153 -19.24 1.34 -32.68
C ASN A 153 -18.73 2.78 -32.61
N ILE A 154 -17.41 2.96 -32.50
CA ILE A 154 -16.78 4.26 -32.45
C ILE A 154 -16.78 4.85 -33.87
N VAL A 155 -17.30 6.06 -34.02
CA VAL A 155 -17.30 6.80 -35.29
C VAL A 155 -16.26 7.91 -35.25
N HIS A 156 -15.69 8.22 -36.41
CA HIS A 156 -14.74 9.32 -36.62
C HIS A 156 -13.48 9.28 -35.73
N GLY A 157 -13.17 8.14 -35.11
CA GLY A 157 -12.02 7.98 -34.22
C GLY A 157 -12.14 8.78 -32.92
N GLU A 158 -13.36 9.09 -32.48
CA GLU A 158 -13.65 9.80 -31.23
C GLU A 158 -14.30 8.85 -30.22
N ILE A 159 -13.56 8.48 -29.17
CA ILE A 159 -14.03 7.48 -28.20
C ILE A 159 -15.36 7.83 -27.53
N SER A 160 -15.68 9.12 -27.37
CA SER A 160 -16.94 9.60 -26.79
C SER A 160 -18.18 9.23 -27.61
N SER A 161 -18.01 8.83 -28.87
CA SER A 161 -19.10 8.36 -29.73
C SER A 161 -19.40 6.86 -29.56
N GLY A 162 -18.48 6.11 -28.95
CA GLY A 162 -18.57 4.66 -28.82
C GLY A 162 -19.54 4.18 -27.77
N GLN A 163 -20.01 2.94 -27.95
CA GLN A 163 -20.73 2.18 -26.95
C GLN A 163 -19.76 1.47 -26.01
N VAL A 164 -19.97 1.60 -24.71
CA VAL A 164 -19.18 0.90 -23.68
C VAL A 164 -19.71 -0.52 -23.48
N LEU A 165 -18.85 -1.54 -23.68
CA LEU A 165 -19.14 -2.93 -23.32
C LEU A 165 -18.47 -3.32 -22.00
N LYS A 166 -17.26 -2.80 -21.74
CA LYS A 166 -16.56 -2.89 -20.46
C LYS A 166 -15.98 -1.53 -20.13
N SER A 167 -16.42 -0.94 -19.02
CA SER A 167 -15.94 0.35 -18.55
C SER A 167 -14.44 0.31 -18.28
N TYR A 168 -13.77 1.43 -18.53
CA TYR A 168 -12.34 1.57 -18.27
C TYR A 168 -12.03 1.42 -16.78
N LEU A 169 -11.22 0.41 -16.47
CA LEU A 169 -10.48 0.32 -15.22
C LEU A 169 -9.17 1.09 -15.40
N HIS A 170 -8.93 2.08 -14.56
CA HIS A 170 -7.67 2.81 -14.58
C HIS A 170 -6.48 1.91 -14.19
N PRO A 171 -5.25 2.21 -14.62
CA PRO A 171 -4.05 1.44 -14.27
C PRO A 171 -3.85 1.37 -12.76
N ILE A 172 -3.71 0.16 -12.24
CA ILE A 172 -3.38 -0.12 -10.83
C ILE A 172 -2.38 -1.29 -10.73
N PRO A 173 -1.23 -1.21 -11.43
CA PRO A 173 -0.30 -2.32 -11.47
C PRO A 173 0.27 -2.61 -10.07
N PRO A 174 0.42 -3.88 -9.68
CA PRO A 174 1.14 -4.25 -8.46
C PRO A 174 2.67 -4.21 -8.62
N GLN A 175 3.19 -4.02 -9.83
CA GLN A 175 4.62 -4.03 -10.14
C GLN A 175 5.33 -2.73 -9.74
N THR A 176 6.54 -2.88 -9.18
CA THR A 176 7.47 -1.75 -9.02
C THR A 176 8.18 -1.40 -10.32
N GLU A 177 8.30 -2.37 -11.22
CA GLU A 177 8.83 -2.18 -12.56
C GLU A 177 7.73 -1.63 -13.49
N PRO A 178 8.09 -0.88 -14.55
CA PRO A 178 7.12 -0.32 -15.48
C PRO A 178 6.23 -1.40 -16.10
N ASN A 179 4.91 -1.22 -15.97
CA ASN A 179 3.91 -2.12 -16.54
C ASN A 179 3.17 -1.45 -17.72
N PRO A 180 3.19 -2.02 -18.93
CA PRO A 180 2.58 -1.41 -20.11
C PRO A 180 1.07 -1.67 -20.22
N PHE A 181 0.29 -0.59 -20.35
CA PHE A 181 -1.14 -0.61 -20.65
C PHE A 181 -1.36 -0.16 -22.10
N ALA A 182 -1.75 -1.08 -22.97
CA ALA A 182 -1.91 -0.87 -24.40
C ALA A 182 -3.33 -0.44 -24.77
N PHE A 183 -3.42 0.43 -25.75
CA PHE A 183 -4.64 0.91 -26.39
C PHE A 183 -4.64 0.44 -27.83
N LEU A 184 -5.56 -0.47 -28.15
CA LEU A 184 -5.62 -1.18 -29.42
C LEU A 184 -6.89 -0.81 -30.16
N VAL A 185 -6.74 -0.24 -31.37
CA VAL A 185 -7.87 0.08 -32.25
C VAL A 185 -8.02 -1.02 -33.28
N PHE A 186 -9.24 -1.53 -33.43
CA PHE A 186 -9.60 -2.53 -34.44
C PHE A 186 -10.74 -2.02 -35.30
N LYS A 187 -10.77 -2.43 -36.57
CA LYS A 187 -11.87 -2.15 -37.48
C LYS A 187 -13.03 -3.12 -37.27
N GLN A 188 -14.24 -2.59 -37.43
CA GLN A 188 -15.47 -3.36 -37.53
C GLN A 188 -15.95 -3.41 -38.97
N SER A 189 -16.46 -4.56 -39.40
CA SER A 189 -17.12 -4.72 -40.70
C SER A 189 -18.49 -4.03 -40.74
N SER A 190 -19.15 -3.91 -39.58
CA SER A 190 -20.49 -3.34 -39.41
C SER A 190 -20.72 -2.86 -37.98
N SER A 191 -21.88 -2.25 -37.72
CA SER A 191 -22.29 -1.90 -36.36
C SER A 191 -22.56 -3.16 -35.55
N LEU A 192 -21.93 -3.26 -34.39
CA LEU A 192 -22.08 -4.37 -33.46
C LEU A 192 -23.27 -4.15 -32.53
N SER A 193 -24.15 -5.13 -32.41
CA SER A 193 -25.18 -5.19 -31.37
C SER A 193 -24.93 -6.41 -30.51
N VAL A 194 -24.48 -6.20 -29.28
CA VAL A 194 -23.98 -7.27 -28.41
C VAL A 194 -25.06 -7.69 -27.41
N SER A 195 -25.38 -9.00 -27.38
CA SER A 195 -26.33 -9.57 -26.43
C SER A 195 -25.83 -9.44 -24.98
N ASP A 196 -26.74 -9.47 -24.00
CA ASP A 196 -26.34 -9.40 -22.60
C ASP A 196 -25.48 -10.60 -22.16
N ALA A 197 -25.72 -11.79 -22.70
CA ALA A 197 -24.87 -12.96 -22.46
C ALA A 197 -23.44 -12.74 -22.96
N THR A 198 -23.29 -12.17 -24.16
CA THR A 198 -21.97 -11.84 -24.72
C THR A 198 -21.29 -10.73 -23.90
N LYS A 199 -22.03 -9.71 -23.45
CA LYS A 199 -21.48 -8.68 -22.56
C LYS A 199 -20.94 -9.29 -21.27
N GLN A 200 -21.71 -10.20 -20.63
CA GLN A 200 -21.25 -10.88 -19.40
C GLN A 200 -19.99 -11.72 -19.65
N MET A 201 -19.92 -12.43 -20.77
CA MET A 201 -18.70 -13.15 -21.17
C MET A 201 -17.49 -12.20 -21.33
N LEU A 202 -17.70 -11.05 -22.00
CA LEU A 202 -16.65 -10.04 -22.23
C LEU A 202 -16.17 -9.37 -20.92
N LEU A 203 -17.03 -9.26 -19.91
CA LEU A 203 -16.65 -8.72 -18.61
C LEU A 203 -15.69 -9.66 -17.85
N GLN A 204 -15.85 -10.98 -18.04
CA GLN A 204 -15.12 -12.01 -17.31
C GLN A 204 -13.84 -12.47 -18.02
N THR A 205 -13.80 -12.43 -19.34
CA THR A 205 -12.63 -12.90 -20.10
C THR A 205 -11.43 -11.95 -19.98
N THR A 206 -10.24 -12.54 -19.94
CA THR A 206 -8.96 -11.83 -20.05
C THR A 206 -8.24 -12.11 -21.38
N ASP A 207 -8.81 -13.02 -22.19
CA ASP A 207 -8.25 -13.46 -23.46
C ASP A 207 -8.59 -12.45 -24.57
N LEU A 208 -7.58 -11.72 -25.01
CA LEU A 208 -7.69 -10.75 -26.09
C LEU A 208 -8.11 -11.38 -27.41
N ALA A 209 -7.60 -12.58 -27.73
CA ALA A 209 -7.92 -13.28 -28.97
C ALA A 209 -9.37 -13.79 -28.97
N ALA A 210 -9.87 -14.22 -27.81
CA ALA A 210 -11.29 -14.55 -27.65
C ALA A 210 -12.17 -13.32 -27.89
N ILE A 211 -11.79 -12.15 -27.36
CA ILE A 211 -12.55 -10.90 -27.55
C ILE A 211 -12.58 -10.51 -29.03
N THR A 212 -11.43 -10.44 -29.70
CA THR A 212 -11.38 -10.02 -31.11
C THR A 212 -12.14 -10.97 -32.01
N LYS A 213 -12.10 -12.28 -31.72
CA LYS A 213 -12.88 -13.29 -32.43
C LYS A 213 -14.38 -13.16 -32.19
N THR A 214 -14.82 -13.01 -30.94
CA THR A 214 -16.26 -12.88 -30.61
C THR A 214 -16.88 -11.62 -31.20
N LEU A 215 -16.11 -10.53 -31.28
CA LEU A 215 -16.56 -9.25 -31.83
C LEU A 215 -16.26 -9.10 -33.33
N GLU A 216 -15.72 -10.13 -33.98
CA GLU A 216 -15.36 -10.14 -35.42
C GLU A 216 -14.48 -8.95 -35.84
N LEU A 217 -13.53 -8.59 -34.98
CA LEU A 217 -12.66 -7.44 -35.15
C LEU A 217 -11.48 -7.75 -36.08
N THR A 218 -11.14 -6.80 -36.96
CA THR A 218 -9.97 -6.87 -37.83
C THR A 218 -8.90 -5.87 -37.39
N GLY A 219 -7.64 -6.29 -37.28
CA GLY A 219 -6.54 -5.43 -36.86
C GLY A 219 -5.56 -6.11 -35.89
N PRO A 220 -4.84 -5.31 -35.08
CA PRO A 220 -5.06 -3.90 -34.76
C PRO A 220 -4.55 -2.97 -35.85
N VAL A 221 -5.26 -1.85 -36.05
CA VAL A 221 -4.90 -0.80 -37.02
C VAL A 221 -4.19 0.39 -36.36
N ALA A 222 -4.34 0.55 -35.05
CA ALA A 222 -3.55 1.48 -34.23
C ALA A 222 -3.14 0.84 -32.90
N LEU A 223 -1.96 1.25 -32.40
CA LEU A 223 -1.41 0.85 -31.11
C LEU A 223 -0.67 2.05 -30.49
N ASN A 224 -0.91 2.28 -29.21
CA ASN A 224 -0.08 3.10 -28.32
C ASN A 224 -0.17 2.49 -26.90
N TRP A 225 0.77 2.80 -26.01
CA TRP A 225 0.73 2.30 -24.64
C TRP A 225 1.39 3.26 -23.67
N ILE A 226 0.96 3.18 -22.42
CA ILE A 226 1.54 3.93 -21.31
C ILE A 226 2.19 2.98 -20.32
N ASN A 227 3.37 3.36 -19.82
CA ASN A 227 4.08 2.62 -18.79
C ASN A 227 3.72 3.16 -17.42
N VAL A 228 3.15 2.32 -16.56
CA VAL A 228 2.70 2.71 -15.23
C VAL A 228 3.40 1.86 -14.18
N VAL A 229 3.85 2.49 -13.11
CA VAL A 229 4.40 1.81 -11.92
C VAL A 229 3.45 1.94 -10.74
N ARG A 230 3.54 0.98 -9.83
CA ARG A 230 2.82 1.00 -8.56
C ARG A 230 3.20 2.23 -7.75
N ASP A 231 2.18 2.92 -7.25
CA ASP A 231 2.27 3.97 -6.24
C ASP A 231 1.25 3.67 -5.12
N PRO A 232 1.13 4.52 -4.07
CA PRO A 232 0.12 4.30 -3.04
C PRO A 232 -1.32 4.24 -3.56
N TYR A 233 -1.63 4.93 -4.66
CA TYR A 233 -2.97 4.91 -5.26
C TYR A 233 -3.29 3.52 -5.86
N ALA A 234 -2.34 2.94 -6.61
CA ALA A 234 -2.47 1.57 -7.10
C ALA A 234 -2.61 0.55 -5.97
N ILE A 235 -1.86 0.72 -4.87
CA ILE A 235 -1.95 -0.16 -3.70
C ILE A 235 -3.35 -0.14 -3.10
N GLU A 236 -3.93 1.05 -2.90
CA GLU A 236 -5.30 1.14 -2.39
C GLU A 236 -6.32 0.55 -3.37
N GLY A 237 -6.18 0.82 -4.67
CA GLY A 237 -7.06 0.23 -5.69
C GLY A 237 -7.04 -1.30 -5.70
N LEU A 238 -5.88 -1.92 -5.43
CA LEU A 238 -5.77 -3.37 -5.30
C LEU A 238 -6.46 -3.90 -4.03
N VAL A 239 -6.44 -3.14 -2.93
CA VAL A 239 -7.16 -3.46 -1.69
C VAL A 239 -8.67 -3.34 -1.91
N ASP A 240 -9.13 -2.24 -2.49
CA ASP A 240 -10.55 -1.98 -2.77
C ASP A 240 -11.16 -3.07 -3.67
N LEU A 241 -10.41 -3.52 -4.67
CA LEU A 241 -10.81 -4.61 -5.56
C LEU A 241 -10.60 -6.01 -4.96
N HIS A 242 -10.13 -6.12 -3.72
CA HIS A 242 -9.86 -7.38 -3.01
C HIS A 242 -8.87 -8.29 -3.77
N ILE A 243 -7.90 -7.70 -4.46
CA ILE A 243 -6.87 -8.43 -5.22
C ILE A 243 -5.64 -8.67 -4.35
N ALA A 244 -5.05 -7.60 -3.82
CA ALA A 244 -3.79 -7.66 -3.09
C ALA A 244 -3.71 -6.57 -2.03
N ASP A 245 -3.09 -6.89 -0.89
CA ASP A 245 -2.68 -5.92 0.12
C ASP A 245 -1.17 -5.77 0.09
N LEU A 246 -0.73 -4.58 -0.34
CA LEU A 246 0.68 -4.20 -0.46
C LEU A 246 1.03 -3.02 0.45
N CYS A 247 0.20 -2.72 1.45
CA CYS A 247 0.49 -1.69 2.44
C CYS A 247 1.82 -1.89 3.18
N PRO A 248 2.26 -3.13 3.52
CA PRO A 248 3.55 -3.37 4.15
C PRO A 248 4.77 -2.82 3.39
N TYR A 249 4.68 -2.68 2.07
CA TYR A 249 5.74 -2.05 1.27
C TYR A 249 5.87 -0.55 1.56
N LEU A 250 4.74 0.16 1.70
CA LEU A 250 4.74 1.57 2.08
C LEU A 250 5.18 1.75 3.53
N GLU A 251 4.74 0.84 4.40
CA GLU A 251 5.07 0.84 5.83
C GLU A 251 6.57 0.64 6.05
N THR A 252 7.20 -0.25 5.26
CA THR A 252 8.66 -0.43 5.25
C THR A 252 9.38 0.90 5.00
N GLY A 253 8.98 1.62 3.94
CA GLY A 253 9.59 2.90 3.59
C GLY A 253 9.35 4.01 4.63
N ALA A 254 8.23 3.97 5.35
CA ALA A 254 7.96 4.88 6.46
C ALA A 254 8.79 4.52 7.70
N LEU A 255 8.85 3.24 8.05
CA LEU A 255 9.59 2.71 9.20
C LEU A 255 11.09 3.00 9.11
N LEU A 256 11.71 2.78 7.94
CA LEU A 256 13.14 3.02 7.72
C LEU A 256 13.55 4.47 8.00
N LYS A 257 12.65 5.44 7.84
CA LYS A 257 12.92 6.87 8.14
C LYS A 257 13.01 7.16 9.64
N HIS A 258 12.53 6.27 10.50
CA HIS A 258 12.56 6.48 11.95
C HIS A 258 13.97 6.31 12.53
N ASN A 259 14.90 5.68 11.79
CA ASN A 259 16.31 5.56 12.13
C ASN A 259 16.55 5.08 13.59
N ARG A 260 15.98 3.92 13.94
CA ARG A 260 16.16 3.29 15.26
C ARG A 260 17.13 2.12 15.15
N SER A 261 17.84 1.81 16.23
CA SER A 261 18.86 0.76 16.25
C SER A 261 18.35 -0.65 15.91
N PHE A 262 17.06 -0.91 16.16
CA PHE A 262 16.39 -2.19 15.89
C PHE A 262 15.69 -2.23 14.51
N ILE A 263 15.88 -1.18 13.70
CA ILE A 263 15.38 -1.09 12.33
C ILE A 263 16.60 -1.07 11.41
N HIS A 264 16.94 -2.22 10.84
CA HIS A 264 18.08 -2.35 9.94
C HIS A 264 17.73 -1.83 8.54
N SER A 265 18.73 -1.36 7.78
CA SER A 265 18.53 -0.79 6.44
C SER A 265 18.00 -1.76 5.39
N ASP A 266 18.18 -3.06 5.63
CA ASP A 266 17.67 -4.18 4.82
C ASP A 266 16.30 -4.69 5.29
N THR A 267 15.68 -4.04 6.30
CA THR A 267 14.34 -4.38 6.78
C THR A 267 13.33 -4.33 5.63
N PHE A 268 12.52 -5.38 5.54
CA PHE A 268 11.42 -5.49 4.59
C PHE A 268 10.22 -6.12 5.29
N LEU A 269 9.12 -5.36 5.41
CA LEU A 269 7.90 -5.85 6.02
C LEU A 269 7.11 -6.67 5.00
N ASP A 270 6.96 -7.96 5.29
CA ASP A 270 6.25 -8.93 4.46
C ASP A 270 4.94 -9.42 5.10
N VAL A 271 4.57 -8.85 6.25
CA VAL A 271 3.35 -9.11 7.00
C VAL A 271 2.66 -7.79 7.35
N ALA A 272 1.39 -7.67 7.00
CA ALA A 272 0.54 -6.58 7.45
C ALA A 272 0.13 -6.82 8.91
N LEU A 273 0.29 -5.80 9.75
CA LEU A 273 -0.05 -5.84 11.17
C LEU A 273 -1.21 -4.88 11.44
N SER A 274 -2.19 -5.33 12.21
CA SER A 274 -3.30 -4.49 12.70
C SER A 274 -3.34 -4.55 14.22
N VAL A 275 -3.32 -3.37 14.86
CA VAL A 275 -3.45 -3.22 16.31
C VAL A 275 -4.72 -2.45 16.61
N THR A 276 -5.60 -3.05 17.42
CA THR A 276 -6.88 -2.46 17.81
C THR A 276 -7.08 -2.50 19.31
N PHE A 277 -7.38 -1.35 19.90
CA PHE A 277 -7.77 -1.19 21.29
C PHE A 277 -9.30 -1.06 21.41
N ASN A 278 -9.85 -1.62 22.49
CA ASN A 278 -11.27 -1.52 22.82
C ASN A 278 -11.41 -1.02 24.27
N PRO A 279 -11.06 0.25 24.57
CA PRO A 279 -11.23 0.82 25.90
C PRO A 279 -12.68 0.74 26.37
N SER A 280 -12.87 0.36 27.63
CA SER A 280 -14.14 0.47 28.33
C SER A 280 -14.41 1.93 28.72
N ALA A 281 -15.69 2.27 28.87
CA ALA A 281 -16.05 3.59 29.39
C ALA A 281 -15.50 3.75 30.82
N THR A 282 -14.87 4.89 31.09
CA THR A 282 -14.29 5.17 32.41
C THR A 282 -14.37 6.66 32.73
N THR A 283 -14.34 6.98 34.02
CA THR A 283 -14.27 8.35 34.52
C THR A 283 -13.16 8.43 35.56
N TYR A 284 -12.32 9.46 35.45
CA TYR A 284 -11.19 9.67 36.34
C TYR A 284 -11.01 11.16 36.62
N THR A 285 -10.42 11.48 37.76
CA THR A 285 -10.07 12.84 38.14
C THR A 285 -8.59 13.07 37.92
N SER A 286 -8.23 14.15 37.25
CA SER A 286 -6.85 14.55 37.02
C SER A 286 -6.71 16.05 37.17
N CYS A 287 -5.77 16.51 38.01
CA CYS A 287 -5.55 17.92 38.25
C CYS A 287 -6.85 18.65 38.60
N CYS A 288 -7.64 18.03 39.48
CA CYS A 288 -8.94 18.53 39.95
C CYS A 288 -10.01 18.77 38.88
N SER A 289 -9.86 18.16 37.70
CA SER A 289 -10.88 18.09 36.65
C SER A 289 -11.34 16.65 36.44
N THR A 290 -12.65 16.46 36.28
CA THR A 290 -13.23 15.15 35.95
C THR A 290 -13.18 14.94 34.44
N HIS A 291 -12.62 13.81 34.02
CA HIS A 291 -12.55 13.39 32.62
C HIS A 291 -13.35 12.11 32.44
N THR A 292 -14.16 12.07 31.38
CA THR A 292 -14.93 10.88 31.00
C THR A 292 -14.50 10.41 29.62
N VAL A 293 -14.19 9.12 29.53
CA VAL A 293 -13.86 8.44 28.28
C VAL A 293 -14.98 7.46 27.97
N THR A 294 -15.52 7.53 26.76
CA THR A 294 -16.56 6.62 26.28
C THR A 294 -15.93 5.38 25.67
N ALA A 295 -16.61 4.24 25.79
CA ALA A 295 -16.18 3.02 25.10
C ALA A 295 -16.15 3.24 23.58
N LYS A 296 -15.06 2.85 22.94
CA LYS A 296 -14.87 2.98 21.49
C LYS A 296 -13.83 1.98 20.99
N LYS A 297 -13.75 1.81 19.67
CA LYS A 297 -12.72 1.02 18.99
C LYS A 297 -11.67 1.96 18.42
N VAL A 298 -10.41 1.76 18.77
CA VAL A 298 -9.27 2.55 18.29
C VAL A 298 -8.32 1.63 17.53
N THR A 299 -8.26 1.78 16.21
CA THR A 299 -7.34 1.01 15.34
C THR A 299 -6.19 1.91 14.89
N LEU A 300 -4.96 1.43 15.06
CA LEU A 300 -3.77 2.16 14.63
C LEU A 300 -3.67 2.24 13.11
N LYS A 301 -2.99 3.28 12.61
CA LYS A 301 -2.76 3.51 11.18
C LYS A 301 -1.26 3.45 10.88
N SER A 302 -0.90 2.80 9.78
CA SER A 302 0.48 2.40 9.52
C SER A 302 1.40 3.43 8.86
N LEU A 303 0.86 4.43 8.15
CA LEU A 303 1.66 5.38 7.37
C LEU A 303 1.65 6.83 7.89
N ALA A 304 0.81 7.12 8.87
CA ALA A 304 0.74 8.43 9.51
C ALA A 304 1.07 8.30 11.00
N PRO A 305 1.70 9.33 11.61
CA PRO A 305 1.85 9.35 13.06
C PRO A 305 0.47 9.25 13.72
N THR A 306 0.20 8.12 14.38
CA THR A 306 -1.06 7.93 15.09
C THR A 306 -0.90 8.47 16.50
N TYR A 307 -1.31 9.72 16.72
CA TYR A 307 -1.42 10.28 18.07
C TYR A 307 -2.61 9.66 18.77
N VAL A 308 -2.38 9.13 19.97
CA VAL A 308 -3.40 8.43 20.77
C VAL A 308 -3.58 9.11 22.12
N ASP A 309 -4.82 9.14 22.59
CA ASP A 309 -5.12 9.45 23.99
C ASP A 309 -4.76 8.21 24.83
N THR A 310 -4.02 8.40 25.91
CA THR A 310 -3.47 7.27 26.68
C THR A 310 -4.55 6.48 27.41
N ALA A 311 -5.69 7.10 27.71
CA ALA A 311 -6.87 6.40 28.24
C ALA A 311 -7.46 5.39 27.24
N ASP A 312 -7.23 5.58 25.93
CA ASP A 312 -7.73 4.66 24.91
C ASP A 312 -6.83 3.44 24.70
N VAL A 313 -5.53 3.60 25.02
CA VAL A 313 -4.50 2.59 24.69
C VAL A 313 -3.86 1.97 25.92
N ARG A 314 -4.15 2.46 27.12
CA ARG A 314 -3.75 1.83 28.39
C ARG A 314 -4.96 1.11 29.01
N THR A 315 -5.39 0.07 28.31
CA THR A 315 -6.54 -0.76 28.66
C THR A 315 -6.16 -1.91 29.59
N GLU A 316 -7.12 -2.43 30.37
CA GLU A 316 -6.92 -3.64 31.19
C GLU A 316 -6.69 -4.88 30.32
N ALA A 317 -7.43 -5.00 29.22
CA ALA A 317 -7.20 -6.02 28.21
C ALA A 317 -6.09 -5.60 27.25
N ALA A 318 -5.28 -6.56 26.79
CA ALA A 318 -4.33 -6.33 25.71
C ALA A 318 -5.05 -5.96 24.40
N PRO A 319 -4.41 -5.18 23.50
CA PRO A 319 -5.01 -4.89 22.19
C PRO A 319 -5.21 -6.18 21.38
N THR A 320 -6.24 -6.17 20.55
CA THR A 320 -6.44 -7.20 19.53
C THR A 320 -5.40 -7.02 18.43
N ILE A 321 -4.72 -8.12 18.09
CA ILE A 321 -3.70 -8.17 17.04
C ILE A 321 -4.18 -9.12 15.95
N ASN A 322 -4.20 -8.62 14.71
CA ASN A 322 -4.39 -9.44 13.53
C ASN A 322 -3.23 -9.20 12.58
N PHE A 323 -2.75 -10.25 11.93
CA PHE A 323 -1.72 -10.10 10.91
C PHE A 323 -1.84 -11.17 9.82
N TYR A 324 -1.47 -10.77 8.61
CA TYR A 324 -1.57 -11.61 7.41
C TYR A 324 -0.42 -11.30 6.45
N LYS A 325 -0.10 -12.26 5.59
CA LYS A 325 1.01 -12.12 4.63
C LYS A 325 0.68 -11.01 3.62
N ALA A 326 1.63 -10.13 3.36
CA ALA A 326 1.51 -9.15 2.28
C ALA A 326 1.46 -9.85 0.92
N GLY A 327 0.68 -9.32 -0.02
CA GLY A 327 0.54 -9.89 -1.37
C GLY A 327 -0.91 -10.15 -1.73
N LEU A 328 -1.16 -11.23 -2.50
CA LEU A 328 -2.50 -11.59 -2.93
C LEU A 328 -3.41 -11.91 -1.74
N ILE A 329 -4.57 -11.25 -1.65
CA ILE A 329 -5.52 -11.43 -0.53
C ILE A 329 -6.02 -12.87 -0.48
N SER A 330 -6.18 -13.54 -1.63
CA SER A 330 -6.59 -14.96 -1.68
C SER A 330 -5.54 -15.94 -1.13
N LEU A 331 -4.28 -15.51 -0.98
CA LEU A 331 -3.15 -16.32 -0.53
C LEU A 331 -2.44 -15.74 0.70
N ASN A 332 -3.05 -14.77 1.40
CA ASN A 332 -2.42 -13.99 2.48
C ASN A 332 -2.24 -14.74 3.81
N ARG A 333 -2.16 -16.07 3.78
CA ARG A 333 -2.01 -16.89 4.99
C ARG A 333 -0.59 -16.81 5.54
N VAL A 334 -0.50 -16.79 6.87
CA VAL A 334 0.75 -16.86 7.61
C VAL A 334 0.90 -18.27 8.16
N THR A 335 2.03 -18.91 7.86
CA THR A 335 2.35 -20.28 8.32
C THR A 335 3.62 -20.35 9.15
N ASP A 336 4.33 -19.23 9.28
CA ASP A 336 5.53 -19.15 10.12
C ASP A 336 5.15 -18.87 11.58
N THR A 337 6.10 -19.08 12.49
CA THR A 337 5.97 -18.71 13.91
C THR A 337 6.53 -17.31 14.16
N TYR A 338 5.87 -16.52 15.01
CA TYR A 338 6.27 -15.13 15.28
C TYR A 338 6.39 -14.81 16.76
N THR A 339 7.18 -13.77 17.06
CA THR A 339 7.19 -13.07 18.34
C THR A 339 6.71 -11.63 18.13
N LEU A 340 5.71 -11.22 18.91
CA LEU A 340 5.26 -9.82 18.99
C LEU A 340 5.93 -9.12 20.17
N ILE A 341 6.48 -7.94 19.92
CA ILE A 341 7.13 -7.08 20.93
C ILE A 341 6.54 -5.68 20.84
N CYS A 342 6.12 -5.10 21.97
CA CYS A 342 5.82 -3.67 22.07
C CYS A 342 6.92 -2.96 22.85
N ILE A 343 7.53 -1.91 22.29
CA ILE A 343 8.63 -1.16 22.93
C ILE A 343 8.50 0.36 22.80
N ASP A 344 9.06 1.07 23.79
CA ASP A 344 9.22 2.53 23.84
C ASP A 344 10.73 2.86 23.84
N PRO A 345 11.32 3.32 22.71
CA PRO A 345 12.73 3.66 22.61
C PRO A 345 13.04 5.10 23.03
N ASP A 346 12.04 5.89 23.44
CA ASP A 346 12.22 7.31 23.74
C ASP A 346 12.56 7.57 25.23
N VAL A 347 12.83 6.51 26.00
CA VAL A 347 13.10 6.58 27.45
C VAL A 347 14.59 6.72 27.77
N SER A 348 15.08 7.97 27.78
CA SER A 348 16.40 8.41 28.32
C SER A 348 17.66 7.77 27.68
N LYS A 349 18.86 8.25 28.05
CA LYS A 349 20.16 8.05 27.34
C LYS A 349 20.72 6.62 27.30
N SER A 350 20.05 5.66 27.92
CA SER A 350 20.38 4.24 27.78
C SER A 350 19.91 3.80 26.41
N HIS A 351 20.78 3.24 25.57
CA HIS A 351 20.41 2.84 24.20
C HIS A 351 19.38 1.69 24.16
N SER A 352 18.88 1.23 25.32
CA SER A 352 17.90 0.16 25.45
C SER A 352 16.48 0.71 25.60
N PRO A 353 15.51 0.31 24.75
CA PRO A 353 14.12 0.69 24.89
C PRO A 353 13.46 0.07 26.14
N ILE A 354 12.33 0.62 26.57
CA ILE A 354 11.44 -0.02 27.55
C ILE A 354 10.50 -0.99 26.85
N ILE A 355 10.40 -2.22 27.34
CA ILE A 355 9.43 -3.21 26.84
C ILE A 355 8.06 -3.09 27.52
N HIS A 356 7.01 -3.06 26.72
CA HIS A 356 5.63 -2.89 27.12
C HIS A 356 4.77 -4.14 26.91
N TRP A 357 5.20 -5.07 26.05
CA TRP A 357 4.48 -6.33 25.79
C TRP A 357 5.39 -7.33 25.09
N MET A 358 5.25 -8.62 25.40
CA MET A 358 5.89 -9.70 24.65
C MET A 358 5.00 -10.95 24.59
N VAL A 359 4.76 -11.43 23.37
CA VAL A 359 4.15 -12.73 23.11
C VAL A 359 5.05 -13.49 22.14
N THR A 360 5.58 -14.63 22.56
CA THR A 360 6.47 -15.47 21.74
C THR A 360 5.73 -16.67 21.17
N ASN A 361 6.35 -17.37 20.23
CA ASN A 361 5.88 -18.65 19.72
C ASN A 361 4.44 -18.61 19.19
N ILE A 362 4.05 -17.53 18.51
CA ILE A 362 2.72 -17.34 17.91
C ILE A 362 2.64 -18.17 16.61
N PRO A 363 1.86 -19.25 16.54
CA PRO A 363 1.70 -20.03 15.31
C PRO A 363 0.56 -19.45 14.43
N ASP A 364 0.71 -19.63 13.12
CA ASP A 364 -0.38 -19.48 12.12
C ASP A 364 -1.17 -18.17 12.19
N GLY A 365 -0.52 -17.07 12.55
CA GLY A 365 -1.18 -15.76 12.62
C GLY A 365 -2.08 -15.53 13.83
N ASN A 366 -2.20 -16.49 14.76
CA ASN A 366 -3.13 -16.38 15.88
C ASN A 366 -2.41 -16.12 17.21
N ILE A 367 -2.39 -14.86 17.62
CA ILE A 367 -1.74 -14.42 18.87
C ILE A 367 -2.21 -15.15 20.12
N GLN A 368 -3.46 -15.64 20.14
CA GLN A 368 -4.02 -16.37 21.30
C GLN A 368 -3.35 -17.73 21.50
N ASN A 369 -2.70 -18.26 20.48
CA ASN A 369 -1.96 -19.53 20.54
C ASN A 369 -0.48 -19.32 20.91
N GLY A 370 -0.04 -18.07 21.10
CA GLY A 370 1.32 -17.75 21.54
C GLY A 370 1.48 -17.79 23.07
N GLN A 371 2.72 -17.77 23.53
CA GLN A 371 3.08 -17.68 24.93
C GLN A 371 3.27 -16.22 25.33
N THR A 372 2.38 -15.68 26.17
CA THR A 372 2.57 -14.34 26.75
C THR A 372 3.69 -14.40 27.79
N VAL A 373 4.81 -13.74 27.51
CA VAL A 373 5.97 -13.67 28.42
C VAL A 373 5.88 -12.45 29.32
N LEU A 374 5.51 -11.31 28.75
CA LEU A 374 5.22 -10.07 29.48
C LEU A 374 3.84 -9.59 29.05
N PRO A 375 2.90 -9.31 29.98
CA PRO A 375 1.59 -8.80 29.63
C PRO A 375 1.68 -7.38 29.07
N TYR A 376 0.67 -6.97 28.30
CA TYR A 376 0.61 -5.60 27.77
C TYR A 376 0.43 -4.62 28.93
N ILE A 377 1.34 -3.65 29.02
CA ILE A 377 1.19 -2.49 29.89
C ILE A 377 1.23 -1.26 28.99
N GLY A 378 0.16 -0.48 28.97
CA GLY A 378 0.07 0.66 28.06
C GLY A 378 1.05 1.81 28.36
N PRO A 379 1.08 2.84 27.50
CA PRO A 379 1.93 4.01 27.62
C PRO A 379 1.85 4.68 29.00
N MET A 380 2.96 5.29 29.43
CA MET A 380 3.00 6.19 30.58
C MET A 380 4.15 7.20 30.41
N PRO A 381 4.13 8.00 29.33
CA PRO A 381 5.22 8.90 28.97
C PRO A 381 5.41 10.01 30.02
N PRO A 382 6.66 10.36 30.36
CA PRO A 382 6.97 11.48 31.23
C PRO A 382 6.52 12.82 30.63
N PRO A 383 6.39 13.88 31.45
CA PRO A 383 6.12 15.23 30.95
C PRO A 383 7.20 15.69 29.97
N GLY A 384 6.79 16.49 28.97
CA GLY A 384 7.70 17.10 28.00
C GLY A 384 7.53 16.58 26.59
N LYS A 385 8.26 15.52 26.22
CA LYS A 385 8.27 15.00 24.84
C LYS A 385 7.28 13.85 24.68
N ASN A 386 6.76 13.71 23.47
CA ASN A 386 5.98 12.54 23.08
C ASN A 386 6.89 11.33 22.94
N HIS A 387 6.34 10.15 23.23
CA HIS A 387 7.02 8.88 23.07
C HIS A 387 6.36 8.07 21.97
N THR A 388 7.16 7.39 21.15
CA THR A 388 6.71 6.49 20.10
C THR A 388 6.74 5.06 20.62
N TYR A 389 5.62 4.36 20.54
CA TYR A 389 5.50 2.95 20.92
C TYR A 389 5.42 2.12 19.65
N TYR A 390 6.34 1.18 19.48
CA TYR A 390 6.41 0.29 18.31
C TYR A 390 5.89 -1.08 18.67
N PHE A 391 4.94 -1.59 17.88
CA PHE A 391 4.55 -2.98 17.82
C PHE A 391 5.34 -3.63 16.70
N LEU A 392 6.23 -4.56 17.04
CA LEU A 392 7.16 -5.21 16.14
C LEU A 392 6.84 -6.71 16.10
N LEU A 393 6.66 -7.23 14.91
CA LEU A 393 6.38 -8.64 14.67
C LEU A 393 7.59 -9.29 14.01
N TYR A 394 8.27 -10.14 14.77
CA TYR A 394 9.48 -10.84 14.35
C TYR A 394 9.17 -12.27 13.94
N LYS A 395 9.58 -12.66 12.73
CA LYS A 395 9.56 -14.06 12.29
C LYS A 395 10.65 -14.84 13.02
N GLN A 396 10.27 -15.98 13.58
CA GLN A 396 11.18 -16.89 14.27
C GLN A 396 11.80 -17.92 13.31
N SER A 397 13.10 -18.18 13.46
CA SER A 397 13.75 -19.34 12.85
C SER A 397 13.58 -20.61 13.68
N SER A 398 13.35 -20.46 14.98
CA SER A 398 13.18 -21.54 15.96
C SER A 398 12.28 -21.07 17.12
N PRO A 399 11.69 -22.00 17.89
CA PRO A 399 10.97 -21.63 19.11
C PRO A 399 11.85 -20.83 20.08
N VAL A 400 11.28 -19.80 20.68
CA VAL A 400 11.94 -18.97 21.69
C VAL A 400 11.69 -19.58 23.06
N ASP A 401 12.75 -19.77 23.85
CA ASP A 401 12.63 -20.16 25.25
C ASP A 401 12.35 -18.92 26.11
N ALA A 402 11.11 -18.80 26.58
CA ALA A 402 10.66 -17.68 27.41
C ALA A 402 11.45 -17.54 28.72
N SER A 403 12.06 -18.60 29.24
CA SER A 403 12.85 -18.54 30.48
C SER A 403 14.13 -17.72 30.34
N THR A 404 14.58 -17.48 29.10
CA THR A 404 15.79 -16.70 28.80
C THR A 404 15.54 -15.19 28.78
N VAL A 405 14.29 -14.74 28.77
CA VAL A 405 13.91 -13.32 28.55
C VAL A 405 14.47 -12.39 29.64
N ASP A 406 14.59 -12.87 30.88
CA ASP A 406 15.20 -12.12 31.99
C ASP A 406 16.66 -11.73 31.72
N GLY A 407 17.38 -12.51 30.89
CA GLY A 407 18.74 -12.18 30.46
C GLY A 407 18.84 -10.92 29.60
N TYR A 408 17.72 -10.44 29.04
CA TYR A 408 17.63 -9.27 28.17
C TYR A 408 16.85 -8.11 28.81
N ALA A 409 15.91 -8.42 29.71
CA ALA A 409 15.06 -7.44 30.41
C ALA A 409 15.51 -7.11 31.84
N GLY A 410 16.47 -7.88 32.38
CA GLY A 410 16.85 -7.87 33.79
C GLY A 410 16.00 -8.83 34.64
N PRO A 411 16.50 -9.23 35.82
CA PRO A 411 15.80 -10.18 36.68
C PRO A 411 14.48 -9.60 37.19
N HIS A 412 13.45 -10.45 37.29
CA HIS A 412 12.14 -10.10 37.82
C HIS A 412 11.39 -9.00 37.03
N CYS A 413 11.61 -8.92 35.72
CA CYS A 413 10.86 -7.99 34.90
C CYS A 413 9.37 -8.36 34.89
N GLN A 414 8.52 -7.51 35.47
CA GLN A 414 7.06 -7.65 35.45
C GLN A 414 6.38 -6.73 34.43
N GLY A 415 7.17 -6.25 33.45
CA GLY A 415 6.76 -5.29 32.42
C GLY A 415 7.28 -3.88 32.67
N ARG A 416 7.46 -3.12 31.59
CA ARG A 416 8.09 -1.78 31.59
C ARG A 416 9.54 -1.74 32.11
N CYS A 417 10.34 -2.71 31.68
CA CYS A 417 11.78 -2.79 32.00
C CYS A 417 12.62 -2.34 30.80
N LEU A 418 13.87 -1.96 31.04
CA LEU A 418 14.85 -1.80 29.96
C LEU A 418 15.04 -3.17 29.26
N PHE A 419 15.08 -3.17 27.94
CA PHE A 419 15.14 -4.40 27.16
C PHE A 419 16.16 -4.29 26.03
N ASP A 420 17.11 -5.22 25.99
CA ASP A 420 18.09 -5.31 24.90
C ASP A 420 17.50 -6.05 23.69
N ILE A 421 16.65 -5.34 22.93
CA ILE A 421 15.97 -5.89 21.74
C ILE A 421 16.95 -6.36 20.67
N ASN A 422 18.06 -5.64 20.45
CA ASN A 422 19.01 -5.97 19.40
C ASN A 422 19.68 -7.32 19.70
N ARG A 423 20.12 -7.51 20.95
CA ARG A 423 20.70 -8.77 21.38
C ARG A 423 19.67 -9.90 21.37
N PHE A 424 18.46 -9.66 21.87
CA PHE A 424 17.39 -10.67 21.87
C PHE A 424 17.06 -11.17 20.46
N VAL A 425 16.93 -10.24 19.50
CA VAL A 425 16.65 -10.57 18.09
C VAL A 425 17.81 -11.34 17.45
N ALA A 426 19.05 -10.93 17.72
CA ALA A 426 20.25 -11.59 17.21
C ALA A 426 20.44 -13.01 17.77
N ASP A 427 20.35 -13.17 19.10
CA ASP A 427 20.56 -14.45 19.80
C ASP A 427 19.47 -15.49 19.42
N ASN A 428 18.27 -15.04 19.02
CA ASN A 428 17.17 -15.89 18.56
C ASN A 428 17.02 -15.95 17.03
N HIS A 429 17.95 -15.37 16.27
CA HIS A 429 17.98 -15.38 14.80
C HIS A 429 16.65 -14.94 14.14
N MET A 430 16.04 -13.88 14.67
CA MET A 430 14.75 -13.40 14.21
C MET A 430 14.86 -12.30 13.13
N THR A 431 13.86 -12.23 12.27
CA THR A 431 13.76 -11.19 11.22
C THR A 431 12.50 -10.35 11.43
N LEU A 432 12.62 -9.02 11.34
CA LEU A 432 11.46 -8.13 11.44
C LEU A 432 10.57 -8.26 10.18
N SER A 433 9.32 -8.67 10.38
CA SER A 433 8.37 -8.99 9.30
C SER A 433 7.14 -8.07 9.26
N GLY A 434 6.75 -7.50 10.40
CA GLY A 434 5.64 -6.56 10.48
C GLY A 434 5.91 -5.48 11.54
N ALA A 435 5.39 -4.28 11.32
CA ALA A 435 5.55 -3.19 12.29
C ALA A 435 4.38 -2.21 12.25
N LEU A 436 4.01 -1.70 13.41
CA LEU A 436 3.10 -0.57 13.59
C LEU A 436 3.62 0.33 14.72
N TRP A 437 3.21 1.58 14.74
CA TRP A 437 3.57 2.48 15.83
C TRP A 437 2.45 3.47 16.18
N MET A 438 2.49 3.93 17.42
CA MET A 438 1.64 5.00 17.93
C MET A 438 2.48 6.01 18.70
N ILE A 439 1.98 7.23 18.81
CA ILE A 439 2.61 8.31 19.57
C ILE A 439 1.68 8.68 20.72
N ALA A 440 2.18 8.58 21.94
CA ALA A 440 1.47 9.02 23.12
C ALA A 440 2.20 10.20 23.78
N HIS A 441 1.44 11.07 24.42
CA HIS A 441 1.92 12.21 25.16
C HIS A 441 1.46 12.15 26.62
N ASN A 442 2.03 13.00 27.47
CA ASN A 442 1.60 13.12 28.85
C ASN A 442 0.25 13.86 28.92
N ASP A 443 -0.86 13.12 28.90
CA ASP A 443 -2.21 13.65 28.97
C ASP A 443 -2.80 13.59 30.40
N ALA A 444 -4.09 13.93 30.54
CA ALA A 444 -4.78 13.93 31.83
C ALA A 444 -4.80 12.54 32.48
N TYR A 445 -4.92 11.46 31.69
CA TYR A 445 -4.96 10.11 32.22
C TYR A 445 -3.60 9.69 32.78
N ILE A 446 -2.49 10.02 32.11
CA ILE A 446 -1.16 9.75 32.66
C ILE A 446 -0.91 10.50 33.96
N ARG A 447 -1.31 11.78 34.04
CA ARG A 447 -1.19 12.56 35.28
C ARG A 447 -1.99 11.93 36.42
N HIS A 448 -3.22 11.49 36.15
CA HIS A 448 -4.04 10.74 37.11
C HIS A 448 -3.27 9.52 37.63
N LEU A 449 -2.64 8.74 36.75
CA LEU A 449 -1.89 7.55 37.13
C LEU A 449 -0.58 7.83 37.86
N TYR A 450 0.08 8.97 37.61
CA TYR A 450 1.23 9.38 38.42
C TYR A 450 0.84 9.62 39.87
N VAL A 451 -0.31 10.24 40.11
CA VAL A 451 -0.81 10.44 41.46
C VAL A 451 -1.28 9.12 42.07
N THR A 452 -2.17 8.39 41.38
CA THR A 452 -2.86 7.23 41.98
C THR A 452 -2.06 5.93 42.00
N GLN A 453 -1.17 5.69 41.02
CA GLN A 453 -0.38 4.46 40.94
C GLN A 453 1.08 4.65 41.35
N ARG A 454 1.65 5.86 41.18
CA ARG A 454 3.05 6.14 41.54
C ARG A 454 3.19 6.96 42.83
N GLY A 455 2.08 7.42 43.42
CA GLY A 455 2.10 8.21 44.65
C GLY A 455 2.83 9.55 44.50
N MET A 456 2.89 10.09 43.27
CA MET A 456 3.52 11.38 43.02
C MET A 456 2.65 12.51 43.55
N ASP A 457 3.30 13.58 44.00
CA ASP A 457 2.63 14.79 44.45
C ASP A 457 1.81 15.41 43.31
N GLU A 458 0.52 15.64 43.54
CA GLU A 458 -0.40 16.15 42.50
C GLU A 458 0.00 17.57 42.08
N HIS A 459 0.46 18.40 43.01
CA HIS A 459 0.91 19.75 42.67
C HIS A 459 2.12 19.72 41.73
N ALA A 460 3.09 18.84 41.97
CA ALA A 460 4.21 18.64 41.07
C ALA A 460 3.80 18.10 39.68
N VAL A 461 2.83 17.18 39.63
CA VAL A 461 2.34 16.57 38.38
C VAL A 461 1.48 17.55 37.55
N CYS A 462 0.73 18.42 38.22
CA CYS A 462 -0.24 19.32 37.62
C CYS A 462 0.25 20.77 37.46
N HIS A 463 1.49 21.06 37.85
CA HIS A 463 2.09 22.38 37.71
C HIS A 463 2.06 22.86 36.24
N GLY A 464 1.41 24.00 36.00
CA GLY A 464 1.26 24.60 34.67
C GLY A 464 0.12 24.02 33.82
N VAL A 465 -0.68 23.09 34.34
CA VAL A 465 -1.91 22.63 33.67
C VAL A 465 -2.99 23.72 33.78
N SER A 466 -3.60 24.08 32.64
CA SER A 466 -4.69 25.06 32.61
C SER A 466 -5.86 24.63 33.50
N GLY A 467 -6.33 25.51 34.37
CA GLY A 467 -7.46 25.26 35.27
C GLY A 467 -7.10 24.56 36.58
N TYR A 468 -5.85 24.13 36.76
CA TYR A 468 -5.38 23.62 38.05
C TYR A 468 -5.11 24.78 39.02
N SER A 469 -5.68 24.71 40.23
CA SER A 469 -5.33 25.59 41.34
C SER A 469 -4.71 24.74 42.46
N ALA A 470 -3.61 25.21 43.06
CA ALA A 470 -2.90 24.49 44.13
C ALA A 470 -3.81 24.18 45.34
N ASN A 471 -4.94 24.88 45.49
CA ASN A 471 -5.87 24.76 46.60
C ASN A 471 -7.09 23.87 46.29
N CYS A 472 -7.06 23.07 45.22
CA CYS A 472 -8.26 22.36 44.77
C CYS A 472 -8.80 21.26 45.70
N HIS A 473 -8.06 20.91 46.76
CA HIS A 473 -8.50 20.03 47.85
C HIS A 473 -8.79 20.76 49.16
N GLU A 474 -8.56 22.08 49.22
CA GLU A 474 -8.99 22.89 50.37
C GLU A 474 -10.51 23.05 50.29
N SER A 475 -11.20 22.15 50.99
CA SER A 475 -12.62 22.30 51.29
C SER A 475 -12.80 23.62 52.03
N VAL A 476 -13.55 24.56 51.46
CA VAL A 476 -14.03 25.73 52.20
C VAL A 476 -14.93 25.23 53.32
N VAL A 477 -14.36 25.04 54.51
CA VAL A 477 -15.15 24.90 55.74
C VAL A 477 -15.71 26.29 56.03
N ILE A 478 -16.94 26.54 55.60
CA ILE A 478 -17.72 27.67 56.11
C ILE A 478 -18.10 27.28 57.55
N VAL A 479 -17.32 27.75 58.53
CA VAL A 479 -17.73 27.72 59.93
C VAL A 479 -18.72 28.88 60.10
N GLY A 480 -20.01 28.54 60.20
CA GLY A 480 -21.10 29.48 60.50
C GLY A 480 -21.22 29.82 61.97
#